data_AF-A0A517YEN6-F1
#
_entry.id   AF-A0A517YEN6-F1
#
_cell.length_a   1.000
_cell.length_b   1.000
_cell.length_c   1.000
_cell.angle_alpha   90.00
_cell.angle_beta   90.00
_cell.angle_gamma   90.00
#
_symmetry.space_group_name_H-M   'P 1'
#
loop_
_entity.id
_entity.type
_entity.pdbx_description
1 polymer ?
#
loop_
_entity_poly.entity_id
_entity_poly.type
_entity_poly.pdbx_seq_one_letter_code
_entity_poly.pdbx_strand_id
1 'polypeptide(L)'
;MADPILHIKDAYFFEVPKVLWPRTFKSAADVAELSPVWVELDGQFQDFEFHKQYHELTHNLGVVLPPEETAHHDWHEWAHGDAAHHGKPFDEFLKAKYDAKVAEFNTWKAKQVALAKRQPASTRSEAVRDANKYTFEQFLKSGDNVPGDYHAYMLKYGTDPAFPAAWEKAKAAIATQGVKDFVKSEEKEFQWSPEKLAGYSNNLSGKILIPQPFGRLRNLHERESGVTISKYMLIELAVGLILAILFSWLARRVIKGGAPKGRIWNLLETFVVFIRKEIAEPAIGGGHHDEHHDEGHAHGDHAEVKHGHKVDAAGNAVALSHDDHAHGAYPHAGPGHSTKPGHHEHHVSPATRFTPLLCTIFFFVLGCNLAGMLPWVGAPTSAWGVTFALALITFATVVIAGMGEFGFIGFFANQVPTMDMPWYMAIVMKPAIFLIEILGLVIKHAVLSVRLLANMVAGHLVLLAIMGVAFGAQAAMTFTAPDGTVGVMWWVAASAAVVGCALLSMLELFVAFLQAYVFTLLSALFIGAAIHKH
;
A
#
# COMPACT_ATOMS: atom_id res chain seq x y z
N MET A 1 -9.49 -29.42 11.79
CA MET A 1 -10.01 -28.21 11.14
C MET A 1 -9.04 -27.09 11.48
N ALA A 2 -8.54 -26.35 10.49
CA ALA A 2 -7.74 -25.18 10.78
C ALA A 2 -8.58 -24.25 11.68
N ASP A 3 -8.02 -23.82 12.80
CA ASP A 3 -8.69 -22.95 13.76
C ASP A 3 -9.21 -21.71 13.01
N PRO A 4 -10.51 -21.35 13.13
CA PRO A 4 -11.12 -20.19 12.45
C PRO A 4 -10.47 -18.82 12.76
N ILE A 5 -9.42 -18.79 13.58
CA ILE A 5 -8.55 -17.63 13.85
C ILE A 5 -7.53 -17.34 12.72
N LEU A 6 -7.40 -18.20 11.72
CA LEU A 6 -6.25 -18.18 10.80
C LEU A 6 -6.58 -17.84 9.34
N HIS A 7 -7.37 -16.80 9.04
CA HIS A 7 -7.47 -16.31 7.66
C HIS A 7 -7.61 -14.78 7.54
N ILE A 8 -6.51 -14.07 7.76
CA ILE A 8 -5.87 -13.04 6.88
C ILE A 8 -4.76 -12.32 7.68
N LYS A 9 -3.69 -11.92 7.00
CA LYS A 9 -2.42 -11.44 7.59
C LYS A 9 -2.58 -10.18 8.45
N ASP A 10 -2.00 -10.25 9.65
CA ASP A 10 -1.77 -9.20 10.66
C ASP A 10 -1.71 -7.75 10.11
N ALA A 11 -2.84 -7.05 10.06
CA ALA A 11 -2.88 -5.64 9.62
C ALA A 11 -2.65 -4.64 10.77
N TYR A 12 -3.16 -4.96 11.95
CA TYR A 12 -3.12 -4.11 13.15
C TYR A 12 -2.26 -4.68 14.30
N PHE A 13 -1.48 -5.73 14.01
CA PHE A 13 -0.56 -6.33 14.97
C PHE A 13 0.89 -6.08 14.59
N PHE A 14 1.69 -5.78 15.60
CA PHE A 14 3.15 -5.76 15.47
C PHE A 14 3.71 -7.09 16.01
N GLU A 15 4.55 -7.74 15.20
CA GLU A 15 5.20 -8.98 15.60
C GLU A 15 6.43 -8.68 16.46
N VAL A 16 6.53 -9.37 17.58
CA VAL A 16 7.54 -9.13 18.60
C VAL A 16 8.47 -10.34 18.70
N PRO A 17 9.80 -10.14 18.75
CA PRO A 17 10.75 -11.22 18.96
C PRO A 17 10.43 -12.05 20.21
N LYS A 18 10.75 -13.35 20.17
CA LYS A 18 10.44 -14.30 21.27
C LYS A 18 10.90 -13.85 22.65
N VAL A 19 12.04 -13.16 22.70
CA VAL A 19 12.64 -12.65 23.93
C VAL A 19 11.76 -11.58 24.62
N LEU A 20 10.92 -10.92 23.83
CA LEU A 20 10.04 -9.83 24.25
C LEU A 20 8.55 -10.23 24.24
N TRP A 21 8.25 -11.52 24.13
CA TRP A 21 6.87 -11.99 24.15
C TRP A 21 6.19 -11.61 25.47
N PRO A 22 4.94 -11.11 25.43
CA PRO A 22 4.19 -10.86 26.63
C PRO A 22 4.02 -12.16 27.45
N ARG A 23 3.83 -12.01 28.76
CA ARG A 23 3.56 -13.13 29.66
C ARG A 23 2.28 -13.85 29.22
N THR A 24 2.24 -15.17 29.43
CA THR A 24 1.06 -16.00 29.11
C THR A 24 -0.18 -15.51 29.86
N PHE A 25 -1.32 -15.46 29.17
CA PHE A 25 -2.60 -15.08 29.76
C PHE A 25 -3.04 -16.15 30.76
N LYS A 26 -3.56 -15.73 31.91
CA LYS A 26 -3.97 -16.64 33.00
C LYS A 26 -5.47 -16.66 33.22
N SER A 27 -6.17 -15.61 32.78
CA SER A 27 -7.62 -15.46 32.93
C SER A 27 -8.24 -14.80 31.69
N ALA A 28 -9.56 -14.97 31.52
CA ALA A 28 -10.32 -14.29 30.48
C ALA A 28 -10.27 -12.75 30.64
N ALA A 29 -10.18 -12.26 31.88
CA ALA A 29 -10.06 -10.83 32.18
C ALA A 29 -8.78 -10.22 31.59
N ASP A 30 -7.66 -10.96 31.61
CA ASP A 30 -6.38 -10.49 31.04
C ASP A 30 -6.51 -10.25 29.52
N VAL A 31 -7.28 -11.08 28.83
CA VAL A 31 -7.49 -10.97 27.37
C VAL A 31 -8.45 -9.81 27.05
N ALA A 32 -9.55 -9.69 27.80
CA ALA A 32 -10.56 -8.66 27.61
C ALA A 32 -10.03 -7.24 27.88
N GLU A 33 -9.10 -7.08 28.83
CA GLU A 33 -8.47 -5.80 29.14
C GLU A 33 -7.47 -5.37 28.05
N LEU A 34 -6.74 -6.31 27.47
CA LEU A 34 -5.70 -6.04 26.46
C LEU A 34 -6.25 -5.95 25.03
N SER A 35 -7.33 -6.65 24.70
CA SER A 35 -7.98 -6.55 23.38
C SER A 35 -9.46 -7.00 23.39
N PRO A 36 -10.41 -6.05 23.34
CA PRO A 36 -11.82 -6.36 23.16
C PRO A 36 -12.11 -7.11 21.85
N VAL A 37 -11.35 -6.80 20.79
CA VAL A 37 -11.57 -7.32 19.43
C VAL A 37 -11.40 -8.85 19.35
N TRP A 38 -10.46 -9.42 20.12
CA TRP A 38 -10.28 -10.87 20.14
C TRP A 38 -11.41 -11.58 20.87
N VAL A 39 -11.95 -10.96 21.93
CA VAL A 39 -13.13 -11.49 22.62
C VAL A 39 -14.35 -11.41 21.70
N GLU A 40 -14.51 -10.32 20.95
CA GLU A 40 -15.61 -10.15 19.97
C GLU A 40 -15.60 -11.19 18.84
N LEU A 41 -14.42 -11.69 18.47
CA LEU A 41 -14.26 -12.73 17.45
C LEU A 41 -14.31 -14.16 17.99
N ASP A 42 -14.42 -14.31 19.31
CA ASP A 42 -14.58 -15.61 19.94
C ASP A 42 -15.95 -16.21 19.63
N GLY A 43 -15.99 -17.49 19.26
CA GLY A 43 -17.27 -18.16 18.97
C GLY A 43 -18.24 -18.14 20.16
N GLN A 44 -17.74 -18.30 21.40
CA GLN A 44 -18.60 -18.28 22.59
C GLN A 44 -19.15 -16.89 22.88
N PHE A 45 -18.38 -15.84 22.57
CA PHE A 45 -18.88 -14.48 22.64
C PHE A 45 -19.95 -14.22 21.56
N GLN A 46 -19.73 -14.68 20.34
CA GLN A 46 -20.69 -14.53 19.25
C GLN A 46 -22.01 -15.23 19.56
N ASP A 47 -21.95 -16.43 20.14
CA ASP A 47 -23.13 -17.15 20.64
C ASP A 47 -23.83 -16.36 21.76
N PHE A 48 -23.07 -15.84 22.73
CA PHE A 48 -23.62 -14.98 23.78
C PHE A 48 -24.29 -13.72 23.23
N GLU A 49 -23.67 -13.08 22.24
CA GLU A 49 -24.21 -11.91 21.57
C GLU A 49 -25.50 -12.26 20.82
N PHE A 50 -25.52 -13.38 20.09
CA PHE A 50 -26.71 -13.90 19.43
C PHE A 50 -27.88 -14.02 20.40
N HIS A 51 -27.69 -14.68 21.56
CA HIS A 51 -28.75 -14.87 22.55
C HIS A 51 -29.31 -13.53 23.07
N LYS A 52 -28.43 -12.55 23.33
CA LYS A 52 -28.85 -11.20 23.74
C LYS A 52 -29.65 -10.49 22.63
N GLN A 53 -29.18 -10.54 21.39
CA GLN A 53 -29.85 -9.92 20.26
C GLN A 53 -31.21 -10.57 19.99
N TYR A 54 -31.29 -11.90 20.04
CA TYR A 54 -32.54 -12.66 19.87
C TYR A 54 -33.55 -12.32 20.97
N HIS A 55 -33.13 -12.31 22.24
CA HIS A 55 -33.99 -11.93 23.36
C HIS A 55 -34.51 -10.50 23.23
N GLU A 56 -33.65 -9.55 22.84
CA GLU A 56 -34.03 -8.14 22.64
C GLU A 56 -35.08 -7.99 21.53
N LEU A 57 -34.88 -8.67 20.39
CA LEU A 57 -35.81 -8.64 19.27
C LEU A 57 -37.18 -9.23 19.63
N THR A 58 -37.19 -10.36 20.35
CA THR A 58 -38.43 -11.09 20.67
C THR A 58 -39.18 -10.50 21.86
N HIS A 59 -38.50 -10.22 22.97
CA HIS A 59 -39.13 -9.79 24.22
C HIS A 59 -39.35 -8.28 24.31
N ASN A 60 -38.34 -7.47 23.93
CA ASN A 60 -38.40 -6.02 24.13
C ASN A 60 -38.96 -5.32 22.90
N LEU A 61 -38.55 -5.76 21.71
CA LEU A 61 -39.00 -5.17 20.45
C LEU A 61 -40.18 -5.92 19.84
N GLY A 62 -40.63 -7.06 20.38
CA GLY A 62 -41.85 -7.75 19.95
C GLY A 62 -41.84 -8.20 18.48
N VAL A 63 -40.71 -8.74 18.02
CA VAL A 63 -40.55 -9.36 16.70
C VAL A 63 -40.77 -10.86 16.84
N VAL A 64 -41.60 -11.44 15.97
CA VAL A 64 -41.74 -12.90 15.90
C VAL A 64 -40.61 -13.45 15.04
N LEU A 65 -39.75 -14.27 15.63
CA LEU A 65 -38.65 -14.97 14.95
C LEU A 65 -38.88 -16.48 14.99
N PRO A 66 -38.14 -17.26 14.20
CA PRO A 66 -38.13 -18.72 14.32
C PRO A 66 -37.70 -19.15 15.72
N PRO A 67 -37.96 -20.41 16.11
CA PRO A 67 -37.43 -20.95 17.36
C PRO A 67 -35.93 -20.65 17.49
N GLU A 68 -35.49 -20.31 18.70
CA GLU A 68 -34.13 -19.84 18.97
C GLU A 68 -33.05 -20.80 18.42
N GLU A 69 -33.23 -22.11 18.58
CA GLU A 69 -32.33 -23.13 18.05
C GLU A 69 -32.24 -23.11 16.51
N THR A 70 -33.37 -22.90 15.83
CA THR A 70 -33.43 -22.80 14.37
C THR A 70 -32.76 -21.51 13.90
N ALA A 71 -33.04 -20.40 14.57
CA ALA A 71 -32.42 -19.11 14.25
C ALA A 71 -30.91 -19.11 14.49
N HIS A 72 -30.45 -19.78 15.55
CA HIS A 72 -29.04 -19.96 15.87
C HIS A 72 -28.35 -20.80 14.79
N HIS A 73 -28.96 -21.94 14.43
CA HIS A 73 -28.44 -22.80 13.37
C HIS A 73 -28.35 -22.09 12.02
N ASP A 74 -29.41 -21.41 11.58
CA ASP A 74 -29.45 -20.66 10.32
C ASP A 74 -28.37 -19.57 10.26
N TRP A 75 -28.16 -18.85 11.37
CA TRP A 75 -27.13 -17.84 11.45
C TRP A 75 -25.74 -18.45 11.43
N HIS A 76 -25.51 -19.52 12.20
CA HIS A 76 -24.23 -20.22 12.27
C HIS A 76 -23.85 -20.83 10.91
N GLU A 77 -24.81 -21.43 10.19
CA GLU A 77 -24.59 -21.90 8.82
C GLU A 77 -24.27 -20.76 7.85
N TRP A 78 -24.94 -19.61 7.97
CA TRP A 78 -24.65 -18.44 7.13
C TRP A 78 -23.29 -17.81 7.42
N ALA A 79 -22.93 -17.70 8.70
CA ALA A 79 -21.68 -17.11 9.17
C ALA A 79 -20.48 -17.97 8.76
N HIS A 80 -20.61 -19.30 8.79
CA HIS A 80 -19.52 -20.23 8.45
C HIS A 80 -19.57 -20.79 7.02
N GLY A 81 -20.66 -20.57 6.29
CA GLY A 81 -20.83 -21.06 4.92
C GLY A 81 -20.01 -20.29 3.87
N ASP A 82 -19.64 -19.05 4.16
CA ASP A 82 -18.81 -18.21 3.29
C ASP A 82 -17.77 -17.44 4.12
N ALA A 83 -16.52 -17.41 3.65
CA ALA A 83 -15.44 -16.63 4.26
C ALA A 83 -15.79 -15.13 4.37
N ALA A 84 -16.67 -14.61 3.51
CA ALA A 84 -17.14 -13.22 3.55
C ALA A 84 -18.12 -12.93 4.71
N HIS A 85 -18.69 -13.96 5.34
CA HIS A 85 -19.63 -13.84 6.46
C HIS A 85 -19.04 -14.25 7.81
N HIS A 86 -17.80 -14.77 7.80
CA HIS A 86 -17.16 -15.30 9.00
C HIS A 86 -17.04 -14.23 10.10
N GLY A 87 -17.51 -14.60 11.29
CA GLY A 87 -17.50 -13.73 12.47
C GLY A 87 -18.45 -12.53 12.41
N LYS A 88 -19.42 -12.51 11.47
CA LYS A 88 -20.44 -11.47 11.45
C LYS A 88 -21.54 -11.72 12.49
N PRO A 89 -21.96 -10.69 13.24
CA PRO A 89 -23.01 -10.80 14.24
C PRO A 89 -24.38 -11.10 13.60
N PHE A 90 -25.31 -11.52 14.44
CA PHE A 90 -26.66 -11.93 14.03
C PHE A 90 -27.47 -10.82 13.34
N ASP A 91 -27.24 -9.54 13.68
CA ASP A 91 -27.93 -8.42 13.04
C ASP A 91 -27.51 -8.23 11.57
N GLU A 92 -26.24 -8.48 11.22
CA GLU A 92 -25.77 -8.48 9.83
C GLU A 92 -26.39 -9.63 9.04
N PHE A 93 -26.64 -10.77 9.66
CA PHE A 93 -27.40 -11.88 9.04
C PHE A 93 -28.85 -11.46 8.74
N LEU A 94 -29.55 -10.88 9.73
CA LEU A 94 -30.93 -10.41 9.55
C LEU A 94 -31.02 -9.33 8.47
N LYS A 95 -30.04 -8.42 8.44
CA LYS A 95 -29.92 -7.38 7.42
C LYS A 95 -29.64 -7.97 6.04
N ALA A 96 -28.73 -8.93 5.92
CA ALA A 96 -28.45 -9.60 4.65
C ALA A 96 -29.70 -10.31 4.09
N LYS A 97 -30.48 -10.98 4.96
CA LYS A 97 -31.76 -11.60 4.58
C LYS A 97 -32.77 -10.54 4.11
N TYR A 98 -32.87 -9.41 4.83
CA TYR A 98 -33.74 -8.29 4.45
C TYR A 98 -33.34 -7.68 3.10
N ASP A 99 -32.07 -7.34 2.91
CA ASP A 99 -31.55 -6.71 1.70
C ASP A 99 -31.73 -7.62 0.48
N ALA A 100 -31.51 -8.93 0.64
CA ALA A 100 -31.78 -9.92 -0.40
C ALA A 100 -33.26 -9.90 -0.83
N LYS A 101 -34.18 -9.84 0.14
CA LYS A 101 -35.63 -9.77 -0.15
C LYS A 101 -36.05 -8.43 -0.76
N VAL A 102 -35.42 -7.32 -0.37
CA VAL A 102 -35.64 -6.02 -1.02
C VAL A 102 -35.17 -6.04 -2.48
N ALA A 103 -34.06 -6.72 -2.79
CA ALA A 103 -33.61 -6.89 -4.17
C ALA A 103 -34.59 -7.72 -5.02
N GLU A 104 -35.16 -8.79 -4.45
CA GLU A 104 -36.23 -9.57 -5.07
C GLU A 104 -37.47 -8.69 -5.34
N PHE A 105 -37.88 -7.89 -4.36
CA PHE A 105 -39.00 -6.94 -4.49
C PHE A 105 -38.78 -5.94 -5.63
N ASN A 106 -37.59 -5.33 -5.70
CA ASN A 106 -37.26 -4.37 -6.76
C ASN A 106 -37.32 -5.01 -8.15
N THR A 107 -36.82 -6.25 -8.26
CA THR A 107 -36.88 -7.04 -9.50
C THR A 107 -38.32 -7.38 -9.88
N TRP A 108 -39.13 -7.82 -8.92
CA TRP A 108 -40.55 -8.11 -9.13
C TRP A 108 -41.32 -6.86 -9.55
N LYS A 109 -41.10 -5.73 -8.87
CA LYS A 109 -41.73 -4.44 -9.19
C LYS A 109 -41.38 -3.97 -10.59
N ALA A 110 -40.12 -4.11 -11.00
CA ALA A 110 -39.70 -3.80 -12.36
C ALA A 110 -40.43 -4.65 -13.41
N LYS A 111 -40.67 -5.94 -13.13
CA LYS A 111 -41.48 -6.82 -14.00
C LYS A 111 -42.93 -6.36 -14.09
N GLN A 112 -43.54 -5.96 -12.97
CA GLN A 112 -44.91 -5.42 -12.97
C GLN A 112 -45.02 -4.13 -13.80
N VAL A 113 -44.06 -3.23 -13.66
CA VAL A 113 -43.99 -2.00 -14.47
C VAL A 113 -43.79 -2.32 -15.96
N ALA A 114 -42.96 -3.32 -16.29
CA ALA A 114 -42.77 -3.76 -17.67
C ALA A 114 -44.04 -4.37 -18.28
N LEU A 115 -44.79 -5.15 -17.50
CA LEU A 115 -46.09 -5.70 -17.92
C LEU A 115 -47.12 -4.59 -18.13
N ALA A 116 -47.18 -3.61 -17.23
CA ALA A 116 -48.05 -2.45 -17.35
C ALA A 116 -47.77 -1.63 -18.63
N LYS A 117 -46.50 -1.53 -19.05
CA LYS A 117 -46.11 -0.87 -20.30
C LYS A 117 -46.63 -1.57 -21.56
N ARG A 118 -46.93 -2.88 -21.49
CA ARG A 118 -47.47 -3.67 -22.61
C ARG A 118 -48.99 -3.50 -22.80
N GLN A 119 -49.67 -2.82 -21.88
CA GLN A 119 -51.10 -2.54 -22.00
C GLN A 119 -51.43 -1.55 -23.14
N PRO A 120 -52.68 -1.55 -23.65
CA PRO A 120 -53.15 -0.60 -24.65
C PRO A 120 -52.86 0.85 -24.29
N ALA A 121 -52.65 1.71 -25.29
CA ALA A 121 -52.26 3.11 -25.09
C ALA A 121 -53.26 3.91 -24.23
N SER A 122 -54.54 3.51 -24.21
CA SER A 122 -55.60 4.12 -23.41
C SER A 122 -55.46 3.89 -21.90
N THR A 123 -54.90 2.77 -21.44
CA THR A 123 -54.80 2.41 -20.01
C THR A 123 -53.36 2.35 -19.49
N ARG A 124 -52.36 2.41 -20.38
CA ARG A 124 -50.93 2.25 -20.04
C ARG A 124 -50.44 3.20 -18.94
N SER A 125 -50.79 4.48 -19.01
CA SER A 125 -50.30 5.50 -18.05
C SER A 125 -50.77 5.18 -16.62
N GLU A 126 -52.03 4.79 -16.48
CA GLU A 126 -52.63 4.40 -15.21
C GLU A 126 -52.04 3.09 -14.69
N ALA A 127 -51.93 2.07 -15.55
CA ALA A 127 -51.32 0.79 -15.18
C ALA A 127 -49.88 0.92 -14.69
N VAL A 128 -49.07 1.79 -15.33
CA VAL A 128 -47.68 2.05 -14.90
C VAL A 128 -47.65 2.83 -13.59
N ARG A 129 -48.55 3.79 -13.39
CA ARG A 129 -48.67 4.53 -12.12
C ARG A 129 -48.99 3.59 -10.97
N ASP A 130 -49.91 2.65 -11.16
CA ASP A 130 -50.32 1.72 -10.11
C ASP A 130 -49.27 0.65 -9.85
N ALA A 131 -48.58 0.15 -10.88
CA ALA A 131 -47.42 -0.73 -10.70
C ALA A 131 -46.28 -0.07 -9.90
N ASN A 132 -46.11 1.26 -10.00
CA ASN A 132 -45.12 1.99 -9.20
C ASN A 132 -45.52 2.18 -7.73
N LYS A 133 -46.80 2.04 -7.38
CA LYS A 133 -47.30 2.15 -6.01
C LYS A 133 -47.15 0.87 -5.19
N TYR A 134 -46.81 -0.26 -5.81
CA TYR A 134 -46.59 -1.50 -5.05
C TYR A 134 -45.56 -1.27 -3.94
N THR A 135 -45.94 -1.68 -2.74
CA THR A 135 -45.14 -1.58 -1.51
C THR A 135 -44.47 -2.90 -1.18
N PHE A 136 -43.41 -2.84 -0.38
CA PHE A 136 -42.70 -4.03 0.08
C PHE A 136 -43.61 -4.95 0.90
N GLU A 137 -44.47 -4.38 1.75
CA GLU A 137 -45.47 -5.13 2.51
C GLU A 137 -46.43 -5.92 1.62
N GLN A 138 -46.93 -5.30 0.54
CA GLN A 138 -47.81 -5.97 -0.42
C GLN A 138 -47.10 -7.12 -1.14
N PHE A 139 -45.82 -6.96 -1.44
CA PHE A 139 -45.00 -8.01 -2.03
C PHE A 139 -44.83 -9.19 -1.08
N LEU A 140 -44.47 -8.93 0.19
CA LEU A 140 -44.33 -9.98 1.21
C LEU A 140 -45.64 -10.74 1.49
N LYS A 141 -46.80 -10.11 1.24
CA LYS A 141 -48.13 -10.74 1.41
C LYS A 141 -48.66 -11.43 0.14
N SER A 142 -47.96 -11.33 -0.99
CA SER A 142 -48.42 -11.91 -2.27
C SER A 142 -48.21 -13.43 -2.32
N GLY A 143 -49.13 -14.17 -2.94
CA GLY A 143 -49.19 -15.64 -2.89
C GLY A 143 -48.01 -16.39 -3.52
N ASP A 144 -47.19 -15.72 -4.32
CA ASP A 144 -45.95 -16.30 -4.89
C ASP A 144 -44.76 -16.21 -3.92
N ASN A 145 -44.88 -15.40 -2.85
CA ASN A 145 -43.88 -15.26 -1.79
C ASN A 145 -44.39 -15.98 -0.54
N VAL A 146 -44.09 -17.27 -0.43
CA VAL A 146 -44.40 -18.03 0.78
C VAL A 146 -43.76 -17.35 1.99
N PRO A 147 -44.51 -17.10 3.08
CA PRO A 147 -43.93 -16.60 4.32
C PRO A 147 -42.82 -17.55 4.80
N GLY A 148 -41.58 -17.12 4.63
CA GLY A 148 -40.39 -17.74 5.22
C GLY A 148 -40.13 -17.22 6.64
N ASP A 149 -39.26 -17.95 7.33
CA ASP A 149 -39.03 -17.92 8.78
C ASP A 149 -38.68 -16.52 9.39
N TYR A 150 -38.28 -15.53 8.59
CA TYR A 150 -37.89 -14.19 9.05
C TYR A 150 -38.82 -13.05 8.58
N HIS A 151 -40.01 -13.37 8.04
CA HIS A 151 -40.92 -12.38 7.45
C HIS A 151 -41.36 -11.29 8.42
N ALA A 152 -41.63 -11.62 9.69
CA ALA A 152 -42.11 -10.64 10.66
C ALA A 152 -41.03 -9.59 10.99
N TYR A 153 -39.76 -9.99 11.04
CA TYR A 153 -38.63 -9.04 11.13
C TYR A 153 -38.59 -8.12 9.91
N MET A 154 -38.63 -8.69 8.70
CA MET A 154 -38.54 -7.92 7.45
C MET A 154 -39.69 -6.93 7.30
N LEU A 155 -40.89 -7.36 7.66
CA LEU A 155 -42.08 -6.52 7.64
C LEU A 155 -41.90 -5.36 8.62
N LYS A 156 -41.55 -5.64 9.88
CA LYS A 156 -41.38 -4.61 10.90
C LYS A 156 -40.27 -3.63 10.55
N TYR A 157 -39.14 -4.13 10.06
CA TYR A 157 -38.01 -3.30 9.64
C TYR A 157 -38.33 -2.40 8.44
N GLY A 158 -39.14 -2.89 7.49
CA GLY A 158 -39.51 -2.15 6.29
C GLY A 158 -40.71 -1.19 6.44
N THR A 159 -41.60 -1.42 7.42
CA THR A 159 -42.87 -0.66 7.55
C THR A 159 -42.94 0.24 8.77
N ASP A 160 -42.27 -0.10 9.87
CA ASP A 160 -42.25 0.71 11.09
C ASP A 160 -41.06 1.68 11.06
N PRO A 161 -41.27 3.00 10.89
CA PRO A 161 -40.18 3.97 10.85
C PRO A 161 -39.45 4.14 12.20
N ALA A 162 -40.07 3.75 13.32
CA ALA A 162 -39.45 3.83 14.64
C ALA A 162 -38.59 2.59 14.97
N PHE A 163 -38.89 1.44 14.37
CA PHE A 163 -38.21 0.18 14.68
C PHE A 163 -36.71 0.19 14.35
N PRO A 164 -36.24 0.64 13.15
CA PRO A 164 -34.81 0.69 12.87
C PRO A 164 -34.03 1.55 13.89
N ALA A 165 -34.59 2.69 14.30
CA ALA A 165 -33.95 3.54 15.30
C ALA A 165 -33.92 2.89 16.69
N ALA A 166 -34.98 2.18 17.08
CA ALA A 166 -35.01 1.41 18.33
C ALA A 166 -34.03 0.24 18.30
N TRP A 167 -33.92 -0.44 17.15
CA TRP A 167 -33.01 -1.56 16.96
C TRP A 167 -31.55 -1.13 16.98
N GLU A 168 -31.19 -0.05 16.29
CA GLU A 168 -29.83 0.52 16.36
C GLU A 168 -29.45 0.93 17.79
N LYS A 169 -30.40 1.49 18.56
CA LYS A 169 -30.16 1.81 19.97
C LYS A 169 -29.91 0.57 20.83
N ALA A 170 -30.68 -0.50 20.61
CA ALA A 170 -30.50 -1.78 21.29
C ALA A 170 -29.14 -2.41 20.97
N LYS A 171 -28.74 -2.43 19.69
CA LYS A 171 -27.43 -2.91 19.26
C LYS A 171 -26.29 -2.12 19.89
N ALA A 172 -26.38 -0.79 19.91
CA ALA A 172 -25.37 0.05 20.54
C ALA A 172 -25.23 -0.23 22.05
N ALA A 173 -26.32 -0.56 22.74
CA ALA A 173 -26.28 -0.95 24.15
C ALA A 173 -25.57 -2.30 24.35
N ILE A 174 -25.87 -3.29 23.51
CA ILE A 174 -25.21 -4.60 23.52
C ILE A 174 -23.71 -4.45 23.23
N ALA A 175 -23.33 -3.68 22.20
CA ALA A 175 -21.92 -3.47 21.84
C ALA A 175 -21.11 -2.74 22.94
N THR A 176 -21.71 -1.77 23.64
CA THR A 176 -20.97 -0.93 24.61
C THR A 176 -20.59 -1.70 25.89
N GLN A 177 -21.40 -2.67 26.31
CA GLN A 177 -21.17 -3.45 27.53
C GLN A 177 -20.95 -4.93 27.29
N GLY A 178 -21.16 -5.43 26.07
CA GLY A 178 -21.17 -6.84 25.71
C GLY A 178 -19.95 -7.61 26.19
N VAL A 179 -18.73 -7.13 25.89
CA VAL A 179 -17.48 -7.78 26.32
C VAL A 179 -17.37 -7.84 27.85
N LYS A 180 -17.73 -6.75 28.54
CA LYS A 180 -17.66 -6.69 30.01
C LYS A 180 -18.73 -7.57 30.64
N ASP A 181 -19.91 -7.62 30.06
CA ASP A 181 -21.02 -8.45 30.52
C ASP A 181 -20.71 -9.92 30.30
N PHE A 182 -20.15 -10.28 29.14
CA PHE A 182 -19.72 -11.63 28.81
C PHE A 182 -18.68 -12.15 29.81
N VAL A 183 -17.62 -11.38 30.04
CA VAL A 183 -16.57 -11.74 31.02
C VAL A 183 -17.16 -11.88 32.43
N LYS A 184 -18.14 -11.05 32.81
CA LYS A 184 -18.81 -11.12 34.12
C LYS A 184 -19.83 -12.25 34.25
N SER A 185 -20.54 -12.60 33.17
CA SER A 185 -21.48 -13.72 33.17
C SER A 185 -20.73 -15.05 33.22
N GLU A 186 -19.58 -15.12 32.55
CA GLU A 186 -18.70 -16.29 32.57
C GLU A 186 -17.99 -16.49 33.92
N GLU A 187 -17.72 -15.44 34.69
CA GLU A 187 -17.23 -15.55 36.08
C GLU A 187 -18.16 -16.36 37.00
N LYS A 188 -19.46 -16.45 36.70
CA LYS A 188 -20.44 -17.16 37.54
C LYS A 188 -20.82 -18.56 37.07
N GLU A 189 -20.63 -18.90 35.80
CA GLU A 189 -21.07 -20.19 35.24
C GLU A 189 -20.07 -20.85 34.27
N PHE A 190 -19.06 -20.14 33.74
CA PHE A 190 -18.23 -20.67 32.65
C PHE A 190 -16.80 -20.08 32.66
N GLN A 191 -15.87 -20.67 33.41
CA GLN A 191 -14.45 -20.29 33.26
C GLN A 191 -13.91 -20.83 31.92
N TRP A 192 -13.18 -20.02 31.15
CA TRP A 192 -12.48 -20.48 29.94
C TRP A 192 -11.64 -21.72 30.26
N SER A 193 -11.81 -22.77 29.46
CA SER A 193 -11.07 -24.00 29.67
C SER A 193 -9.56 -23.76 29.58
N PRO A 194 -8.72 -24.54 30.29
CA PRO A 194 -7.27 -24.44 30.15
C PRO A 194 -6.78 -24.59 28.71
N GLU A 195 -7.49 -25.40 27.90
CA GLU A 195 -7.23 -25.57 26.47
C GLU A 195 -7.50 -24.30 25.67
N LYS A 196 -8.61 -23.60 25.95
CA LYS A 196 -8.93 -22.30 25.34
C LYS A 196 -7.88 -21.26 25.69
N LEU A 197 -7.50 -21.13 26.96
CA LEU A 197 -6.45 -20.20 27.42
C LEU A 197 -5.09 -20.51 26.77
N ALA A 198 -4.76 -21.79 26.58
CA ALA A 198 -3.56 -22.21 25.86
C ALA A 198 -3.62 -21.83 24.37
N GLY A 199 -4.78 -22.00 23.73
CA GLY A 199 -5.04 -21.57 22.36
C GLY A 199 -4.86 -20.06 22.18
N TYR A 200 -5.48 -19.26 23.04
CA TYR A 200 -5.31 -17.80 23.07
C TYR A 200 -3.85 -17.39 23.30
N SER A 201 -3.18 -18.01 24.27
CA SER A 201 -1.77 -17.74 24.54
C SER A 201 -0.89 -18.05 23.34
N ASN A 202 -1.17 -19.13 22.60
CA ASN A 202 -0.44 -19.46 21.38
C ASN A 202 -0.70 -18.44 20.26
N ASN A 203 -1.97 -18.10 20.01
CA ASN A 203 -2.38 -17.24 18.89
C ASN A 203 -2.01 -15.76 19.08
N LEU A 204 -2.02 -15.28 20.33
CA LEU A 204 -1.64 -13.91 20.69
C LEU A 204 -0.15 -13.78 21.05
N SER A 205 0.56 -14.88 21.27
CA SER A 205 1.98 -14.83 21.64
C SER A 205 2.78 -14.12 20.56
N GLY A 206 3.57 -13.14 20.98
CA GLY A 206 4.39 -12.35 20.08
C GLY A 206 3.64 -11.35 19.22
N LYS A 207 2.35 -11.11 19.48
CA LYS A 207 1.56 -10.09 18.80
C LYS A 207 1.21 -8.97 19.77
N ILE A 208 1.56 -7.74 19.44
CA ILE A 208 1.10 -6.54 20.15
C ILE A 208 0.03 -5.86 19.30
N LEU A 209 -1.17 -5.72 19.87
CA LEU A 209 -2.23 -4.93 19.23
C LEU A 209 -1.82 -3.47 19.21
N ILE A 210 -1.90 -2.84 18.05
CA ILE A 210 -1.68 -1.41 17.90
C ILE A 210 -2.94 -0.69 18.40
N PRO A 211 -2.85 0.18 19.42
CA PRO A 211 -3.99 0.98 19.86
C PRO A 211 -4.56 1.81 18.71
N GLN A 212 -5.89 1.91 18.64
CA GLN A 212 -6.62 2.61 17.59
C GLN A 212 -7.27 3.90 18.15
N PRO A 213 -6.50 5.00 18.32
CA PRO A 213 -7.02 6.21 18.97
C PRO A 213 -8.04 6.98 18.12
N PHE A 214 -8.04 6.80 16.80
CA PHE A 214 -8.86 7.59 15.87
C PHE A 214 -9.88 6.76 15.09
N GLY A 215 -10.08 5.49 15.43
CA GLY A 215 -11.01 4.60 14.72
C GLY A 215 -11.40 3.37 15.52
N ARG A 216 -12.45 2.69 15.05
CA ARG A 216 -12.89 1.39 15.58
C ARG A 216 -12.70 0.31 14.53
N LEU A 217 -12.35 -0.88 14.98
CA LEU A 217 -12.18 -2.04 14.13
C LEU A 217 -13.47 -2.82 14.11
N ARG A 218 -13.94 -3.20 12.91
CA ARG A 218 -15.07 -4.14 12.79
C ARG A 218 -14.58 -5.56 13.03
N ASN A 219 -13.37 -5.84 12.57
CA ASN A 219 -12.62 -7.06 12.83
C ASN A 219 -11.12 -6.75 12.71
N LEU A 220 -10.25 -7.75 12.85
CA LEU A 220 -8.79 -7.60 12.76
C LEU A 220 -8.27 -7.11 11.39
N HIS A 221 -9.11 -7.02 10.36
CA HIS A 221 -8.70 -6.72 8.98
C HIS A 221 -9.44 -5.53 8.38
N GLU A 222 -10.56 -5.12 8.98
CA GLU A 222 -11.46 -4.12 8.43
C GLU A 222 -11.77 -3.05 9.48
N ARG A 223 -11.65 -1.79 9.08
CA ARG A 223 -12.11 -0.68 9.92
C ARG A 223 -13.64 -0.63 9.91
N GLU A 224 -14.22 -0.35 11.06
CA GLU A 224 -15.63 -0.01 11.19
C GLU A 224 -15.84 1.49 10.90
N SER A 225 -15.01 2.33 11.52
CA SER A 225 -15.12 3.78 11.41
C SER A 225 -13.81 4.49 11.77
N GLY A 226 -13.68 5.75 11.33
CA GLY A 226 -12.52 6.58 11.66
C GLY A 226 -11.23 6.22 10.92
N VAL A 227 -10.10 6.73 11.42
CA VAL A 227 -8.75 6.49 10.89
C VAL A 227 -8.05 5.46 11.78
N THR A 228 -7.70 4.31 11.21
CA THR A 228 -7.01 3.24 11.92
C THR A 228 -5.52 3.23 11.59
N ILE A 229 -4.70 2.93 12.59
CA ILE A 229 -3.24 2.86 12.50
C ILE A 229 -2.85 1.41 12.21
N SER A 230 -2.35 1.16 11.00
CA SER A 230 -1.82 -0.15 10.61
C SER A 230 -0.35 -0.32 11.02
N LYS A 231 0.13 -1.56 11.03
CA LYS A 231 1.57 -1.83 11.26
C LYS A 231 2.47 -1.16 10.22
N TYR A 232 2.03 -1.09 8.96
CA TYR A 232 2.82 -0.49 7.87
C TYR A 232 2.95 1.03 8.05
N MET A 233 1.90 1.71 8.53
CA MET A 233 1.95 3.13 8.85
C MET A 233 2.98 3.44 9.94
N LEU A 234 3.09 2.59 10.97
CA LEU A 234 4.12 2.74 12.01
C LEU A 234 5.53 2.53 11.46
N ILE A 235 5.73 1.55 10.59
CA ILE A 235 7.02 1.28 9.96
C ILE A 235 7.44 2.46 9.08
N GLU A 236 6.52 3.04 8.29
CA GLU A 236 6.79 4.24 7.51
C GLU A 236 7.17 5.44 8.37
N LEU A 237 6.48 5.63 9.50
CA LEU A 237 6.81 6.69 10.44
C LEU A 237 8.19 6.46 11.07
N ALA A 238 8.54 5.21 11.40
CA ALA A 238 9.87 4.85 11.89
C ALA A 238 10.95 5.10 10.82
N VAL A 239 10.74 4.67 9.57
CA VAL A 239 11.63 4.93 8.44
C VAL A 239 11.79 6.44 8.22
N GLY A 240 10.69 7.19 8.19
CA GLY A 240 10.68 8.64 8.05
C GLY A 240 11.45 9.35 9.18
N LEU A 241 11.29 8.90 10.42
CA LEU A 241 12.02 9.43 11.57
C LEU A 241 13.52 9.14 11.46
N ILE A 242 13.90 7.92 11.09
CA ILE A 242 15.31 7.55 10.87
C ILE A 242 15.92 8.44 9.79
N LEU A 243 15.22 8.64 8.67
CA LEU A 243 15.68 9.52 7.59
C LEU A 243 15.79 10.98 8.05
N ALA A 244 14.80 11.48 8.79
CA ALA A 244 14.83 12.85 9.31
C ALA A 244 16.03 13.07 10.25
N ILE A 245 16.31 12.12 11.15
CA ILE A 245 17.49 12.16 12.03
C ILE A 245 18.78 12.13 11.22
N LEU A 246 18.87 11.19 10.27
CA LEU A 246 20.05 10.97 9.44
C LEU A 246 20.38 12.19 8.57
N PHE A 247 19.39 12.75 7.89
CA PHE A 247 19.58 13.95 7.05
C PHE A 247 19.77 15.23 7.87
N SER A 248 19.12 15.37 9.03
CA SER A 248 19.38 16.49 9.93
C SER A 248 20.80 16.46 10.48
N TRP A 249 21.29 15.27 10.83
CA TRP A 249 22.68 15.06 11.22
C TRP A 249 23.64 15.37 10.08
N LEU A 250 23.33 14.91 8.87
CA LEU A 250 24.12 15.17 7.67
C LEU A 250 24.22 16.68 7.39
N ALA A 251 23.09 17.37 7.33
CA ALA A 251 23.01 18.80 7.07
C ALA A 251 23.79 19.62 8.11
N ARG A 252 23.63 19.33 9.40
CA ARG A 252 24.38 20.02 10.47
C ARG A 252 25.89 19.86 10.32
N ARG A 253 26.34 18.74 9.77
CA ARG A 253 27.77 18.45 9.59
C ARG A 253 28.33 19.07 8.30
N VAL A 254 27.54 19.14 7.22
CA VAL A 254 27.88 19.93 6.02
C VAL A 254 28.08 21.41 6.40
N ILE A 255 27.12 21.99 7.14
CA ILE A 255 27.15 23.41 7.54
C ILE A 255 28.39 23.75 8.38
N LYS A 256 28.86 22.81 9.21
CA LYS A 256 30.06 22.99 10.04
C LYS A 256 31.37 22.95 9.25
N GLY A 257 31.34 22.75 7.93
CA GLY A 257 32.52 22.81 7.06
C GLY A 257 33.56 21.72 7.31
N GLY A 258 33.19 20.66 8.05
CA GLY A 258 34.11 19.56 8.33
C GLY A 258 34.30 18.68 7.11
N ALA A 259 35.56 18.39 6.75
CA ALA A 259 35.86 17.41 5.70
C ALA A 259 35.11 16.08 5.96
N PRO A 260 34.57 15.43 4.91
CA PRO A 260 34.01 14.08 4.96
C PRO A 260 34.92 13.10 5.71
N LYS A 261 34.60 12.77 6.97
CA LYS A 261 35.35 11.78 7.75
C LYS A 261 34.40 10.77 8.38
N GLY A 262 34.36 9.56 7.82
CA GLY A 262 33.65 8.40 8.39
C GLY A 262 32.91 7.58 7.35
N ARG A 263 32.77 6.26 7.60
CA ARG A 263 32.16 5.31 6.65
C ARG A 263 30.72 5.67 6.27
N ILE A 264 29.88 6.02 7.25
CA ILE A 264 28.47 6.35 7.04
C ILE A 264 28.33 7.67 6.26
N TRP A 265 29.19 8.65 6.57
CA TRP A 265 29.20 9.92 5.86
C TRP A 265 29.54 9.73 4.38
N ASN A 266 30.62 9.03 4.09
CA ASN A 266 31.07 8.80 2.72
C ASN A 266 30.01 8.03 1.91
N LEU A 267 29.33 7.05 2.53
CA LEU A 267 28.25 6.30 1.90
C LEU A 267 27.08 7.21 1.50
N LEU A 268 26.60 8.02 2.45
CA LEU A 268 25.46 8.92 2.21
C LEU A 268 25.80 10.01 1.18
N GLU A 269 26.99 10.60 1.28
CA GLU A 269 27.49 11.54 0.29
C GLU A 269 27.54 10.91 -1.10
N THR A 270 28.06 9.68 -1.22
CA THR A 270 28.08 8.95 -2.49
C THR A 270 26.68 8.81 -3.09
N PHE A 271 25.69 8.40 -2.28
CA PHE A 271 24.30 8.29 -2.76
C PHE A 271 23.70 9.63 -3.16
N VAL A 272 23.90 10.69 -2.36
CA VAL A 272 23.36 12.03 -2.68
C VAL A 272 24.00 12.58 -3.95
N VAL A 273 25.31 12.42 -4.11
CA VAL A 273 26.04 12.82 -5.33
C VAL A 273 25.58 12.00 -6.52
N PHE A 274 25.38 10.69 -6.37
CA PHE A 274 24.84 9.82 -7.41
C PHE A 274 23.45 10.27 -7.86
N ILE A 275 22.52 10.49 -6.92
CA ILE A 275 21.15 10.95 -7.25
C ILE A 275 21.21 12.30 -7.96
N ARG A 276 22.09 13.19 -7.53
CA ARG A 276 22.25 14.48 -8.20
C ARG A 276 22.80 14.34 -9.62
N LYS A 277 23.96 13.69 -9.78
CA LYS A 277 24.73 13.65 -11.03
C LYS A 277 24.21 12.67 -12.07
N GLU A 278 23.72 11.52 -11.63
CA GLU A 278 23.30 10.43 -12.53
C GLU A 278 21.79 10.42 -12.76
N ILE A 279 21.00 11.03 -11.87
CA ILE A 279 19.54 11.04 -11.97
C ILE A 279 19.01 12.45 -12.24
N ALA A 280 19.27 13.41 -11.35
CA ALA A 280 18.64 14.72 -11.43
C ALA A 280 19.20 15.57 -12.60
N GLU A 281 20.53 15.65 -12.73
CA GLU A 281 21.20 16.43 -13.78
C GLU A 281 20.85 15.91 -15.19
N PRO A 282 20.90 14.61 -15.51
CA PRO A 282 20.57 14.13 -16.85
C PRO A 282 19.07 14.23 -17.17
N ALA A 283 18.19 14.06 -16.18
CA ALA A 283 16.75 14.05 -16.41
C ALA A 283 16.11 15.46 -16.42
N ILE A 284 16.63 16.39 -15.61
CA ILE A 284 16.03 17.71 -15.35
C ILE A 284 16.98 18.84 -15.78
N GLY A 285 18.28 18.59 -15.90
CA GLY A 285 19.31 19.63 -15.96
C GLY A 285 19.40 20.44 -17.23
N GLY A 286 18.67 20.10 -18.30
CA GLY A 286 18.45 20.95 -19.47
C GLY A 286 19.69 21.72 -19.93
N GLY A 287 20.62 21.03 -20.59
CA GLY A 287 21.69 21.64 -21.35
C GLY A 287 22.03 20.72 -22.51
N HIS A 288 21.50 21.02 -23.69
CA HIS A 288 22.12 20.59 -24.93
C HIS A 288 23.61 20.91 -24.79
N HIS A 289 24.46 19.89 -24.84
CA HIS A 289 25.77 20.10 -25.39
C HIS A 289 25.53 20.69 -26.77
N ASP A 290 25.92 21.95 -26.97
CA ASP A 290 26.18 22.47 -28.30
C ASP A 290 27.19 21.50 -28.91
N GLU A 291 26.68 20.54 -29.68
CA GLU A 291 27.42 19.83 -30.70
C GLU A 291 27.86 20.90 -31.71
N HIS A 292 28.95 21.58 -31.38
CA HIS A 292 29.84 22.09 -32.40
C HIS A 292 30.34 20.88 -33.16
N HIS A 293 29.66 20.63 -34.28
CA HIS A 293 30.22 19.97 -35.45
C HIS A 293 31.62 20.53 -35.70
N ASP A 294 32.64 19.80 -35.28
CA ASP A 294 33.90 19.75 -36.02
C ASP A 294 34.04 18.33 -36.55
N GLU A 295 33.79 18.24 -37.86
CA GLU A 295 33.88 17.02 -38.64
C GLU A 295 35.30 16.45 -38.63
N GLY A 296 35.37 15.13 -38.52
CA GLY A 296 36.34 14.28 -39.22
C GLY A 296 37.81 14.46 -38.85
N HIS A 297 38.37 13.47 -38.14
CA HIS A 297 39.41 12.60 -38.72
C HIS A 297 39.60 11.37 -37.82
N ALA A 298 39.38 10.20 -38.42
CA ALA A 298 39.54 8.89 -37.81
C ALA A 298 40.94 8.32 -38.09
N HIS A 299 41.33 7.38 -37.20
CA HIS A 299 42.50 6.48 -37.23
C HIS A 299 43.85 7.17 -36.94
N GLY A 300 44.66 6.80 -35.96
CA GLY A 300 44.86 5.52 -35.28
C GLY A 300 46.33 5.16 -35.45
N ASP A 301 47.13 5.15 -34.38
CA ASP A 301 48.21 4.18 -34.20
C ASP A 301 48.93 4.30 -32.85
N HIS A 302 49.36 3.14 -32.38
CA HIS A 302 50.00 2.83 -31.12
C HIS A 302 51.37 3.49 -30.94
N ALA A 303 51.76 3.79 -29.69
CA ALA A 303 52.97 3.23 -29.06
C ALA A 303 53.30 3.91 -27.73
N GLU A 304 53.32 3.10 -26.68
CA GLU A 304 53.95 3.33 -25.39
C GLU A 304 55.46 3.54 -25.54
N VAL A 305 56.04 4.62 -24.97
CA VAL A 305 57.49 4.78 -24.83
C VAL A 305 57.88 5.35 -23.45
N LYS A 306 58.26 4.40 -22.60
CA LYS A 306 59.44 4.32 -21.71
C LYS A 306 60.17 5.62 -21.30
N HIS A 307 60.35 5.75 -19.99
CA HIS A 307 61.31 6.65 -19.33
C HIS A 307 62.76 6.39 -19.76
N GLY A 308 63.48 7.44 -20.16
CA GLY A 308 64.92 7.42 -20.40
C GLY A 308 65.63 8.53 -19.61
N HIS A 309 66.54 8.15 -18.71
CA HIS A 309 67.48 9.05 -18.05
C HIS A 309 68.54 9.54 -19.06
N LYS A 310 68.85 10.85 -19.05
CA LYS A 310 69.98 11.40 -19.83
C LYS A 310 71.29 11.21 -19.07
N VAL A 311 72.24 10.56 -19.73
CA VAL A 311 73.67 10.51 -19.38
C VAL A 311 74.46 11.35 -20.40
N ASP A 312 75.57 11.94 -19.99
CA ASP A 312 76.49 12.64 -20.89
C ASP A 312 77.35 11.68 -21.73
N ALA A 313 78.19 12.22 -22.62
CA ALA A 313 79.02 11.47 -23.56
C ALA A 313 80.13 10.61 -22.88
N ALA A 314 80.26 10.64 -21.56
CA ALA A 314 81.12 9.77 -20.76
C ALA A 314 80.33 8.82 -19.83
N GLY A 315 78.99 8.86 -19.85
CA GLY A 315 78.12 7.94 -19.12
C GLY A 315 77.69 8.40 -17.73
N ASN A 316 77.85 9.68 -17.37
CA ASN A 316 77.42 10.21 -16.07
C ASN A 316 76.10 10.99 -16.16
N ALA A 317 75.24 10.86 -15.14
CA ALA A 317 73.96 11.55 -15.08
C ALA A 317 74.12 13.02 -14.62
N VAL A 318 73.57 13.98 -15.38
CA VAL A 318 73.68 15.43 -15.13
C VAL A 318 72.34 15.99 -14.62
N ALA A 319 72.35 16.63 -13.46
CA ALA A 319 71.20 17.32 -12.88
C ALA A 319 71.08 18.75 -13.40
N LEU A 320 69.91 19.13 -13.92
CA LEU A 320 69.61 20.50 -14.39
C LEU A 320 68.69 21.21 -13.39
N SER A 321 69.19 22.33 -12.85
CA SER A 321 68.43 23.36 -12.13
C SER A 321 68.18 24.54 -13.07
N HIS A 322 67.09 25.29 -12.87
CA HIS A 322 66.91 26.61 -13.47
C HIS A 322 65.90 27.45 -12.68
N ASP A 323 66.38 28.57 -12.16
CA ASP A 323 65.63 29.80 -11.88
C ASP A 323 66.01 30.86 -12.95
N ASP A 324 65.11 31.83 -13.12
CA ASP A 324 65.29 33.23 -13.61
C ASP A 324 65.18 33.63 -15.11
N HIS A 325 64.02 34.26 -15.39
CA HIS A 325 63.77 35.62 -15.91
C HIS A 325 64.09 36.12 -17.35
N ALA A 326 63.04 36.73 -17.96
CA ALA A 326 62.97 38.10 -18.57
C ALA A 326 62.74 38.32 -20.11
N HIS A 327 61.54 38.87 -20.41
CA HIS A 327 61.11 40.02 -21.27
C HIS A 327 61.30 40.17 -22.81
N GLY A 328 60.21 40.63 -23.47
CA GLY A 328 60.17 41.47 -24.70
C GLY A 328 58.95 41.23 -25.61
N ALA A 329 57.83 41.99 -25.52
CA ALA A 329 57.46 43.21 -26.28
C ALA A 329 56.51 42.97 -27.51
N TYR A 330 55.41 43.74 -27.57
CA TYR A 330 54.23 43.65 -28.48
C TYR A 330 54.45 44.14 -29.93
N PRO A 331 53.46 43.99 -30.85
CA PRO A 331 52.71 45.22 -31.21
C PRO A 331 51.21 45.11 -31.65
N HIS A 332 50.52 46.23 -31.44
CA HIS A 332 49.35 46.85 -32.11
C HIS A 332 47.88 46.43 -31.86
N ALA A 333 47.06 47.49 -31.73
CA ALA A 333 45.66 47.54 -31.35
C ALA A 333 44.74 48.04 -32.50
N GLY A 334 43.46 47.66 -32.46
CA GLY A 334 42.33 48.23 -33.23
C GLY A 334 41.01 48.09 -32.43
N PRO A 335 39.96 48.91 -32.68
CA PRO A 335 39.15 49.46 -31.60
C PRO A 335 37.74 48.84 -31.44
N GLY A 336 37.30 48.73 -30.17
CA GLY A 336 35.91 48.88 -29.75
C GLY A 336 35.01 47.65 -29.73
N HIS A 337 34.72 47.14 -28.53
CA HIS A 337 33.33 46.99 -28.09
C HIS A 337 33.28 46.89 -26.56
N SER A 338 32.55 47.81 -25.93
CA SER A 338 32.18 47.77 -24.52
C SER A 338 31.37 46.49 -24.23
N THR A 339 31.85 45.63 -23.35
CA THR A 339 31.02 44.66 -22.63
C THR A 339 30.90 45.12 -21.18
N LYS A 340 29.68 45.47 -20.77
CA LYS A 340 29.35 45.74 -19.37
C LYS A 340 29.60 44.47 -18.55
N PRO A 341 30.04 44.57 -17.28
CA PRO A 341 30.16 43.39 -16.43
C PRO A 341 28.76 42.85 -16.16
N GLY A 342 28.46 41.67 -16.70
CA GLY A 342 27.24 40.94 -16.38
C GLY A 342 27.26 40.53 -14.91
N HIS A 343 26.18 40.85 -14.21
CA HIS A 343 25.87 40.25 -12.92
C HIS A 343 25.83 38.73 -13.09
N HIS A 344 26.78 38.02 -12.47
CA HIS A 344 26.65 36.58 -12.26
C HIS A 344 25.56 36.36 -11.20
N GLU A 345 24.29 36.43 -11.61
CA GLU A 345 23.21 35.82 -10.85
C GLU A 345 23.43 34.29 -10.90
N HIS A 346 23.53 33.70 -9.71
CA HIS A 346 23.68 32.27 -9.51
C HIS A 346 22.38 31.59 -10.00
N HIS A 347 22.27 31.30 -11.30
CA HIS A 347 21.18 30.49 -11.84
C HIS A 347 21.31 29.07 -11.26
N VAL A 348 20.54 28.79 -10.21
CA VAL A 348 20.42 27.46 -9.62
C VAL A 348 19.84 26.56 -10.70
N SER A 349 20.59 25.54 -11.15
CA SER A 349 20.09 24.63 -12.18
C SER A 349 18.78 23.98 -11.70
N PRO A 350 17.77 23.78 -12.58
CA PRO A 350 16.51 23.13 -12.21
C PRO A 350 16.74 21.79 -11.50
N ALA A 351 17.75 21.02 -11.92
CA ALA A 351 18.18 19.78 -11.26
C ALA A 351 18.56 19.98 -9.78
N THR A 352 19.26 21.06 -9.43
CA THR A 352 19.65 21.36 -8.04
C THR A 352 18.42 21.66 -7.17
N ARG A 353 17.37 22.24 -7.75
CA ARG A 353 16.10 22.51 -7.04
C ARG A 353 15.32 21.24 -6.71
N PHE A 354 15.30 20.26 -7.60
CA PHE A 354 14.53 19.01 -7.40
C PHE A 354 15.34 17.88 -6.72
N THR A 355 16.67 18.02 -6.61
CA THR A 355 17.53 17.03 -5.94
C THR A 355 17.06 16.66 -4.52
N PRO A 356 16.66 17.59 -3.62
CA PRO A 356 16.19 17.22 -2.28
C PRO A 356 14.94 16.33 -2.29
N LEU A 357 14.02 16.57 -3.23
CA LEU A 357 12.83 15.76 -3.40
C LEU A 357 13.18 14.35 -3.88
N LEU A 358 14.03 14.25 -4.92
CA LEU A 358 14.48 12.96 -5.46
C LEU A 358 15.24 12.15 -4.42
N CYS A 359 16.09 12.78 -3.61
CA CYS A 359 16.74 12.13 -2.47
C CYS A 359 15.73 11.61 -1.44
N THR A 360 14.73 12.42 -1.08
CA THR A 360 13.69 12.02 -0.11
C THR A 360 12.93 10.80 -0.60
N ILE A 361 12.50 10.81 -1.87
CA ILE A 361 11.81 9.70 -2.51
C ILE A 361 12.70 8.45 -2.55
N PHE A 362 13.94 8.58 -3.00
CA PHE A 362 14.88 7.46 -3.13
C PHE A 362 15.09 6.76 -1.78
N PHE A 363 15.47 7.52 -0.75
CA PHE A 363 15.78 6.97 0.56
C PHE A 363 14.54 6.47 1.30
N PHE A 364 13.38 7.08 1.07
CA PHE A 364 12.11 6.60 1.62
C PHE A 364 11.71 5.25 1.03
N VAL A 365 11.69 5.13 -0.31
CA VAL A 365 11.37 3.87 -1.00
C VAL A 365 12.40 2.79 -0.65
N LEU A 366 13.69 3.14 -0.63
CA LEU A 366 14.75 2.23 -0.21
C LEU A 366 14.56 1.78 1.24
N GLY A 367 14.28 2.71 2.17
CA GLY A 367 14.05 2.39 3.57
C GLY A 367 12.85 1.47 3.80
N CYS A 368 11.75 1.69 3.07
CA CYS A 368 10.57 0.82 3.13
C CYS A 368 10.84 -0.57 2.55
N ASN A 369 11.56 -0.66 1.43
CA ASN A 369 11.93 -1.95 0.84
C ASN A 369 12.91 -2.71 1.73
N LEU A 370 13.88 -2.01 2.35
CA LEU A 370 14.84 -2.62 3.28
C LEU A 370 14.16 -3.12 4.56
N ALA A 371 13.21 -2.36 5.11
CA ALA A 371 12.36 -2.80 6.20
C ALA A 371 11.59 -4.08 5.82
N GLY A 372 11.23 -4.22 4.54
CA GLY A 372 10.61 -5.41 3.99
C GLY A 372 11.40 -6.70 4.14
N MET A 373 12.71 -6.66 3.92
CA MET A 373 13.55 -7.86 3.99
C MET A 373 13.87 -8.27 5.42
N LEU A 374 13.62 -7.40 6.40
CA LEU A 374 13.79 -7.77 7.80
C LEU A 374 12.66 -8.73 8.19
N PRO A 375 13.00 -9.92 8.73
CA PRO A 375 11.97 -10.81 9.24
C PRO A 375 11.16 -10.08 10.32
N TRP A 376 9.87 -10.38 10.41
CA TRP A 376 8.91 -9.81 11.38
C TRP A 376 8.48 -8.35 11.11
N VAL A 377 9.24 -7.57 10.34
CA VAL A 377 8.91 -6.15 10.06
C VAL A 377 7.94 -6.05 8.89
N GLY A 378 8.26 -6.69 7.76
CA GLY A 378 7.43 -6.65 6.55
C GLY A 378 7.52 -5.30 5.81
N ALA A 379 7.22 -5.34 4.51
CA ALA A 379 7.45 -4.20 3.62
C ALA A 379 6.21 -3.30 3.55
N PRO A 380 6.25 -2.01 3.94
CA PRO A 380 5.14 -1.09 3.70
C PRO A 380 4.80 -0.99 2.20
N THR A 381 5.81 -1.08 1.34
CA THR A 381 5.69 -1.12 -0.12
C THR A 381 5.00 -2.38 -0.67
N SER A 382 4.66 -3.37 0.18
CA SER A 382 3.81 -4.51 -0.19
C SER A 382 2.31 -4.26 0.02
N ALA A 383 1.93 -3.09 0.55
CA ALA A 383 0.53 -2.70 0.75
C ALA A 383 0.06 -1.74 -0.36
N TRP A 384 -1.13 -2.03 -0.90
CA TRP A 384 -1.74 -1.24 -1.99
C TRP A 384 -1.93 0.23 -1.64
N GLY A 385 -2.33 0.54 -0.40
CA GLY A 385 -2.55 1.93 0.03
C GLY A 385 -1.27 2.76 -0.03
N VAL A 386 -0.14 2.17 0.32
CA VAL A 386 1.17 2.84 0.42
C VAL A 386 1.73 3.14 -0.96
N THR A 387 1.76 2.13 -1.83
CA THR A 387 2.29 2.29 -3.18
C THR A 387 1.44 3.23 -4.02
N PHE A 388 0.12 3.21 -3.84
CA PHE A 388 -0.79 4.16 -4.48
C PHE A 388 -0.59 5.59 -3.96
N ALA A 389 -0.42 5.77 -2.65
CA ALA A 389 -0.12 7.09 -2.07
C ALA A 389 1.20 7.66 -2.61
N LEU A 390 2.25 6.83 -2.73
CA LEU A 390 3.52 7.24 -3.33
C LEU A 390 3.38 7.66 -4.80
N ALA A 391 2.62 6.90 -5.60
CA ALA A 391 2.33 7.31 -6.98
C ALA A 391 1.50 8.58 -7.08
N LEU A 392 0.56 8.79 -6.14
CA LEU A 392 -0.22 10.03 -6.10
C LEU A 392 0.65 11.23 -5.74
N ILE A 393 1.59 11.09 -4.81
CA ILE A 393 2.53 12.16 -4.43
C ILE A 393 3.44 12.52 -5.60
N THR A 394 3.98 11.52 -6.31
CA THR A 394 4.83 11.80 -7.48
C THR A 394 4.03 12.40 -8.62
N PHE A 395 2.82 11.90 -8.89
CA PHE A 395 1.90 12.48 -9.86
C PHE A 395 1.56 13.94 -9.51
N ALA A 396 1.20 14.22 -8.26
CA ALA A 396 0.91 15.57 -7.80
C ALA A 396 2.13 16.48 -7.94
N THR A 397 3.33 15.99 -7.65
CA THR A 397 4.58 16.75 -7.84
C THR A 397 4.78 17.12 -9.30
N VAL A 398 4.62 16.17 -10.24
CA VAL A 398 4.77 16.41 -11.68
C VAL A 398 3.77 17.45 -12.16
N VAL A 399 2.50 17.33 -11.74
CA VAL A 399 1.45 18.29 -12.11
C VAL A 399 1.74 19.67 -11.53
N ILE A 400 2.05 19.78 -10.23
CA ILE A 400 2.34 21.06 -9.57
C ILE A 400 3.58 21.72 -10.17
N ALA A 401 4.65 20.97 -10.42
CA ALA A 401 5.87 21.47 -11.03
C ALA A 401 5.62 21.98 -12.46
N GLY A 402 4.90 21.20 -13.28
CA GLY A 402 4.55 21.62 -14.64
C GLY A 402 3.61 22.83 -14.68
N MET A 403 2.65 22.92 -13.77
CA MET A 403 1.77 24.08 -13.63
C MET A 403 2.52 25.32 -13.12
N GLY A 404 3.56 25.14 -12.31
CA GLY A 404 4.40 26.22 -11.81
C GLY A 404 5.23 26.90 -12.91
N GLU A 405 5.66 26.15 -13.91
CA GLU A 405 6.49 26.68 -15.02
C GLU A 405 5.64 27.18 -16.20
N PHE A 406 4.53 26.51 -16.54
CA PHE A 406 3.69 26.85 -17.71
C PHE A 406 2.35 27.53 -17.38
N GLY A 407 1.99 27.66 -16.09
CA GLY A 407 0.67 28.10 -15.65
C GLY A 407 -0.40 27.00 -15.81
N PHE A 408 -1.56 27.18 -15.15
CA PHE A 408 -2.64 26.17 -15.14
C PHE A 408 -3.07 25.77 -16.56
N ILE A 409 -3.37 26.76 -17.40
CA ILE A 409 -3.85 26.53 -18.78
C ILE A 409 -2.70 26.11 -19.71
N GLY A 410 -1.49 26.68 -19.51
CA GLY A 410 -0.33 26.38 -20.34
C GLY A 410 0.19 24.96 -20.12
N PHE A 411 0.11 24.41 -18.91
CA PHE A 411 0.45 23.01 -18.64
C PHE A 411 -0.41 22.05 -19.46
N PHE A 412 -1.75 22.18 -19.39
CA PHE A 412 -2.66 21.32 -20.15
C PHE A 412 -2.59 21.57 -21.66
N ALA A 413 -2.29 22.79 -22.10
CA ALA A 413 -2.07 23.10 -23.52
C ALA A 413 -0.76 22.50 -24.05
N ASN A 414 0.29 22.44 -23.23
CA ASN A 414 1.59 21.84 -23.56
C ASN A 414 1.55 20.29 -23.56
N GLN A 415 0.53 19.67 -22.96
CA GLN A 415 0.32 18.21 -23.04
C GLN A 415 -0.09 17.75 -24.45
N VAL A 416 -0.53 18.64 -25.33
CA VAL A 416 -0.88 18.30 -26.72
C VAL A 416 0.25 18.77 -27.63
N PRO A 417 1.04 17.84 -28.22
CA PRO A 417 2.08 18.22 -29.18
C PRO A 417 1.47 19.04 -30.31
N THR A 418 2.08 20.18 -30.65
CA THR A 418 1.64 20.99 -31.79
C THR A 418 2.00 20.28 -33.08
N MET A 419 1.12 19.40 -33.56
CA MET A 419 1.22 18.87 -34.91
C MET A 419 0.68 19.90 -35.91
N ASP A 420 1.47 20.20 -36.94
CA ASP A 420 1.02 20.93 -38.13
C ASP A 420 0.02 20.05 -38.91
N MET A 421 -1.24 20.14 -38.50
CA MET A 421 -2.35 19.41 -39.11
C MET A 421 -3.37 20.43 -39.65
N PRO A 422 -3.96 20.19 -40.84
CA PRO A 422 -5.02 21.04 -41.38
C PRO A 422 -6.16 21.27 -40.37
N TRP A 423 -6.64 22.51 -40.30
CA TRP A 423 -7.51 22.99 -39.22
C TRP A 423 -8.79 22.16 -39.02
N TYR A 424 -9.32 21.54 -40.07
CA TYR A 424 -10.50 20.67 -40.02
C TYR A 424 -10.24 19.32 -39.33
N MET A 425 -9.04 18.74 -39.46
CA MET A 425 -8.69 17.50 -38.76
C MET A 425 -8.22 17.76 -37.32
N ALA A 426 -7.67 18.95 -37.05
CA ALA A 426 -7.21 19.35 -35.73
C ALA A 426 -8.33 19.41 -34.67
N ILE A 427 -9.57 19.73 -35.06
CA ILE A 427 -10.72 19.84 -34.13
C ILE A 427 -11.08 18.49 -33.50
N VAL A 428 -10.95 17.38 -34.24
CA VAL A 428 -11.25 16.03 -33.73
C VAL A 428 -10.01 15.37 -33.12
N MET A 429 -8.83 15.61 -33.68
CA MET A 429 -7.60 14.95 -33.23
C MET A 429 -7.03 15.54 -31.95
N LYS A 430 -7.10 16.86 -31.73
CA LYS A 430 -6.56 17.48 -30.51
C LYS A 430 -7.23 16.96 -29.23
N PRO A 431 -8.57 16.84 -29.14
CA PRO A 431 -9.21 16.23 -27.96
C PRO A 431 -8.85 14.75 -27.77
N ALA A 432 -8.72 13.98 -28.86
CA ALA A 432 -8.35 12.58 -28.79
C ALA A 432 -6.90 12.39 -28.30
N ILE A 433 -5.96 13.20 -28.79
CA ILE A 433 -4.55 13.21 -28.38
C ILE A 433 -4.42 13.66 -26.91
N PHE A 434 -5.15 14.70 -26.53
CA PHE A 434 -5.21 15.14 -25.14
C PHE A 434 -5.68 14.02 -24.20
N LEU A 435 -6.73 13.29 -24.60
CA LEU A 435 -7.25 12.19 -23.79
C LEU A 435 -6.22 11.06 -23.61
N ILE A 436 -5.51 10.67 -24.68
CA ILE A 436 -4.49 9.60 -24.57
C ILE A 436 -3.26 10.06 -23.77
N GLU A 437 -2.87 11.34 -23.82
CA GLU A 437 -1.73 11.83 -23.04
C GLU A 437 -2.08 11.94 -21.55
N ILE A 438 -3.28 12.43 -21.20
CA ILE A 438 -3.74 12.43 -19.80
C ILE A 438 -3.86 11.00 -19.27
N LEU A 439 -4.43 10.09 -20.07
CA LEU A 439 -4.50 8.68 -19.71
C LEU A 439 -3.08 8.08 -19.58
N GLY A 440 -2.18 8.42 -20.49
CA GLY A 440 -0.78 8.01 -20.47
C GLY A 440 -0.04 8.51 -19.22
N LEU A 441 -0.26 9.76 -18.81
CA LEU A 441 0.29 10.34 -17.59
C LEU A 441 -0.18 9.57 -16.36
N VAL A 442 -1.47 9.23 -16.27
CA VAL A 442 -2.01 8.43 -15.16
C VAL A 442 -1.44 7.00 -15.18
N ILE A 443 -1.41 6.35 -16.34
CA ILE A 443 -0.89 4.98 -16.51
C ILE A 443 0.61 4.91 -16.13
N LYS A 444 1.43 5.88 -16.56
CA LYS A 444 2.88 5.93 -16.24
C LYS A 444 3.11 5.87 -14.71
N HIS A 445 2.34 6.62 -13.92
CA HIS A 445 2.45 6.65 -12.46
C HIS A 445 1.81 5.43 -11.78
N ALA A 446 0.67 4.95 -12.31
CA ALA A 446 0.03 3.73 -11.82
C ALA A 446 0.95 2.51 -11.99
N VAL A 447 1.54 2.33 -13.18
CA VAL A 447 2.50 1.25 -13.47
C VAL A 447 3.73 1.34 -12.55
N LEU A 448 4.19 2.55 -12.23
CA LEU A 448 5.28 2.76 -11.30
C LEU A 448 4.94 2.24 -9.88
N SER A 449 3.74 2.51 -9.36
CA SER A 449 3.30 1.95 -8.06
C SER A 449 3.11 0.44 -8.08
N VAL A 450 2.49 -0.10 -9.13
CA VAL A 450 2.27 -1.54 -9.29
C VAL A 450 3.60 -2.29 -9.34
N ARG A 451 4.62 -1.70 -9.96
CA ARG A 451 5.98 -2.26 -9.96
C ARG A 451 6.56 -2.36 -8.56
N LEU A 452 6.43 -1.32 -7.74
CA LEU A 452 6.90 -1.35 -6.36
C LEU A 452 6.23 -2.47 -5.57
N LEU A 453 4.91 -2.57 -5.73
CA LEU A 453 4.06 -3.53 -5.05
C LEU A 453 4.38 -4.97 -5.47
N ALA A 454 4.35 -5.25 -6.78
CA ALA A 454 4.50 -6.59 -7.33
C ALA A 454 5.84 -7.21 -6.95
N ASN A 455 6.93 -6.45 -7.01
CA ASN A 455 8.26 -6.95 -6.67
C ASN A 455 8.36 -7.33 -5.17
N MET A 456 7.82 -6.50 -4.28
CA MET A 456 7.85 -6.77 -2.84
C MET A 456 6.91 -7.91 -2.45
N VAL A 457 5.70 -7.96 -3.04
CA VAL A 457 4.73 -9.03 -2.78
C VAL A 457 5.18 -10.37 -3.37
N ALA A 458 5.67 -10.38 -4.61
CA ALA A 458 6.08 -11.61 -5.29
C ALA A 458 7.28 -12.26 -4.61
N GLY A 459 8.29 -11.48 -4.20
CA GLY A 459 9.44 -12.00 -3.46
C GLY A 459 9.02 -12.76 -2.20
N HIS A 460 8.26 -12.08 -1.33
CA HIS A 460 7.74 -12.69 -0.11
C HIS A 460 6.83 -13.90 -0.37
N LEU A 461 6.04 -13.88 -1.45
CA LEU A 461 5.20 -15.02 -1.82
C LEU A 461 6.04 -16.24 -2.26
N VAL A 462 7.12 -16.00 -3.01
CA VAL A 462 8.04 -17.07 -3.45
C VAL A 462 8.78 -17.67 -2.26
N LEU A 463 9.29 -16.84 -1.33
CA LEU A 463 9.93 -17.32 -0.10
C LEU A 463 8.96 -18.18 0.73
N LEU A 464 7.71 -17.73 0.89
CA LEU A 464 6.66 -18.51 1.56
C LEU A 464 6.34 -19.83 0.84
N ALA A 465 6.33 -19.83 -0.50
CA ALA A 465 6.09 -21.05 -1.27
C ALA A 465 7.23 -22.08 -1.08
N ILE A 466 8.49 -21.64 -1.11
CA ILE A 466 9.65 -22.52 -0.90
C ILE A 466 9.67 -23.08 0.52
N MET A 467 9.40 -22.24 1.52
CA MET A 467 9.21 -22.71 2.90
C MET A 467 8.04 -23.70 3.00
N GLY A 468 6.92 -23.39 2.34
CA GLY A 468 5.73 -24.23 2.31
C GLY A 468 6.01 -25.63 1.74
N VAL A 469 6.83 -25.73 0.69
CA VAL A 469 7.27 -27.03 0.16
C VAL A 469 8.16 -27.78 1.15
N ALA A 470 9.08 -27.09 1.84
CA ALA A 470 9.97 -27.72 2.83
C ALA A 470 9.19 -28.28 4.04
N PHE A 471 8.26 -27.50 4.59
CA PHE A 471 7.40 -27.93 5.69
C PHE A 471 6.31 -28.91 5.25
N GLY A 472 5.82 -28.79 4.01
CA GLY A 472 4.87 -29.74 3.41
C GLY A 472 5.49 -31.13 3.23
N ALA A 473 6.76 -31.20 2.82
CA ALA A 473 7.51 -32.46 2.75
C ALA A 473 7.65 -33.11 4.14
N GLN A 474 7.86 -32.32 5.20
CA GLN A 474 7.86 -32.81 6.58
C GLN A 474 6.49 -33.36 7.00
N ALA A 475 5.41 -32.62 6.71
CA ALA A 475 4.05 -33.04 7.03
C ALA A 475 3.69 -34.35 6.33
N ALA A 476 4.00 -34.49 5.03
CA ALA A 476 3.75 -35.70 4.25
C ALA A 476 4.50 -36.93 4.78
N MET A 477 5.71 -36.76 5.33
CA MET A 477 6.47 -37.85 5.94
C MET A 477 5.94 -38.26 7.33
N THR A 478 5.34 -37.31 8.07
CA THR A 478 4.71 -37.60 9.37
C THR A 478 3.50 -38.56 9.22
N PHE A 479 2.82 -38.54 8.08
CA PHE A 479 1.71 -39.46 7.79
C PHE A 479 2.14 -40.83 7.27
N THR A 480 3.34 -40.97 6.72
CA THR A 480 3.79 -42.21 6.05
C THR A 480 4.77 -43.04 6.87
N ALA A 481 5.45 -42.46 7.87
CA ALA A 481 6.36 -43.16 8.78
C ALA A 481 6.18 -42.66 10.25
N PRO A 482 5.33 -43.30 11.07
CA PRO A 482 5.12 -42.94 12.48
C PRO A 482 6.35 -43.12 13.39
N ASP A 483 7.40 -43.76 12.87
CA ASP A 483 8.60 -44.25 13.54
C ASP A 483 9.59 -43.12 13.92
N GLY A 484 9.30 -41.87 13.57
CA GLY A 484 10.16 -40.71 13.87
C GLY A 484 11.49 -40.70 13.09
N THR A 485 11.67 -41.59 12.11
CA THR A 485 12.84 -41.57 11.23
C THR A 485 12.72 -40.39 10.26
N VAL A 486 13.45 -39.31 10.53
CA VAL A 486 13.61 -38.20 9.58
C VAL A 486 14.30 -38.72 8.32
N GLY A 487 13.50 -39.09 7.31
CA GLY A 487 14.02 -39.62 6.06
C GLY A 487 15.02 -38.65 5.42
N VAL A 488 16.04 -39.19 4.76
CA VAL A 488 17.08 -38.44 4.02
C VAL A 488 16.48 -37.34 3.12
N MET A 489 15.26 -37.57 2.62
CA MET A 489 14.50 -36.65 1.80
C MET A 489 14.15 -35.32 2.49
N TRP A 490 13.93 -35.30 3.82
CA TRP A 490 13.69 -34.05 4.56
C TRP A 490 14.95 -33.21 4.65
N TRP A 491 16.10 -33.81 4.93
CA TRP A 491 17.38 -33.09 4.99
C TRP A 491 17.75 -32.48 3.62
N VAL A 492 17.48 -33.20 2.53
CA VAL A 492 17.67 -32.68 1.17
C VAL A 492 16.71 -31.52 0.88
N ALA A 493 15.43 -31.68 1.18
CA ALA A 493 14.42 -30.63 0.96
C ALA A 493 14.68 -29.37 1.81
N ALA A 494 15.00 -29.54 3.09
CA ALA A 494 15.33 -28.45 4.00
C ALA A 494 16.60 -27.70 3.56
N SER A 495 17.65 -28.43 3.18
CA SER A 495 18.89 -27.82 2.70
C SER A 495 18.67 -27.06 1.40
N ALA A 496 17.91 -27.63 0.46
CA ALA A 496 17.55 -26.97 -0.79
C ALA A 496 16.70 -25.71 -0.56
N ALA A 497 15.76 -25.76 0.38
CA ALA A 497 14.94 -24.61 0.74
C ALA A 497 15.75 -23.49 1.41
N VAL A 498 16.67 -23.82 2.32
CA VAL A 498 17.55 -22.82 2.95
C VAL A 498 18.43 -22.14 1.91
N VAL A 499 19.06 -22.91 1.02
CA VAL A 499 19.90 -22.34 -0.05
C VAL A 499 19.06 -21.51 -1.03
N GLY A 500 17.89 -22.02 -1.43
CA GLY A 500 16.96 -21.31 -2.31
C GLY A 500 16.49 -19.99 -1.72
N CYS A 501 16.05 -19.99 -0.46
CA CYS A 501 15.64 -18.78 0.24
C CYS A 501 16.80 -17.79 0.41
N ALA A 502 18.02 -18.27 0.71
CA ALA A 502 19.19 -17.40 0.84
C ALA A 502 19.52 -16.70 -0.49
N LEU A 503 19.56 -17.46 -1.60
CA LEU A 503 19.84 -16.91 -2.94
C LEU A 503 18.76 -15.92 -3.39
N LEU A 504 17.49 -16.25 -3.15
CA LEU A 504 16.38 -15.34 -3.47
C LEU A 504 16.37 -14.11 -2.59
N SER A 505 16.74 -14.20 -1.31
CA SER A 505 16.86 -13.03 -0.44
C SER A 505 17.96 -12.08 -0.93
N MET A 506 19.07 -12.60 -1.48
CA MET A 506 20.09 -11.77 -2.12
C MET A 506 19.59 -11.11 -3.41
N LEU A 507 18.78 -11.83 -4.20
CA LEU A 507 18.15 -11.27 -5.40
C LEU A 507 17.13 -10.18 -5.03
N GLU A 508 16.32 -10.39 -3.98
CA GLU A 508 15.37 -9.39 -3.48
C GLU A 508 16.07 -8.15 -2.96
N LEU A 509 17.18 -8.31 -2.24
CA LEU A 509 18.03 -7.19 -1.83
C LEU A 509 18.48 -6.37 -3.05
N PHE A 510 18.96 -7.03 -4.09
CA PHE A 510 19.35 -6.36 -5.34
C PHE A 510 18.15 -5.64 -6.00
N VAL A 511 17.00 -6.30 -6.11
CA VAL A 511 15.78 -5.74 -6.68
C VAL A 511 15.28 -4.54 -5.85
N ALA A 512 15.39 -4.58 -4.52
CA ALA A 512 15.00 -3.49 -3.63
C ALA A 512 15.76 -2.18 -3.94
N PHE A 513 17.07 -2.27 -4.22
CA PHE A 513 17.89 -1.12 -4.65
C PHE A 513 17.51 -0.64 -6.05
N LEU A 514 17.40 -1.56 -7.02
CA LEU A 514 17.00 -1.21 -8.39
C LEU A 514 15.63 -0.55 -8.43
N GLN A 515 14.73 -1.00 -7.57
CA GLN A 515 13.37 -0.48 -7.47
C GLN A 515 13.36 0.98 -7.00
N ALA A 516 14.12 1.32 -5.95
CA ALA A 516 14.26 2.69 -5.49
C ALA A 516 14.94 3.58 -6.56
N TYR A 517 15.95 3.04 -7.25
CA TYR A 517 16.63 3.71 -8.35
C TYR A 517 15.68 4.02 -9.52
N VAL A 518 15.01 3.01 -10.07
CA VAL A 518 14.09 3.16 -11.21
C VAL A 518 12.92 4.08 -10.86
N PHE A 519 12.40 4.01 -9.63
CA PHE A 519 11.35 4.92 -9.19
C PHE A 519 11.80 6.38 -9.20
N THR A 520 12.98 6.64 -8.67
CA THR A 520 13.55 7.99 -8.61
C THR A 520 13.90 8.50 -10.00
N LEU A 521 14.49 7.64 -10.85
CA LEU A 521 14.83 7.96 -12.24
C LEU A 521 13.59 8.31 -13.07
N LEU A 522 12.55 7.48 -13.03
CA LEU A 522 11.30 7.74 -13.76
C LEU A 522 10.60 8.99 -13.22
N SER A 523 10.61 9.21 -11.90
CA SER A 523 10.08 10.44 -11.32
C SER A 523 10.84 11.67 -11.83
N ALA A 524 12.17 11.60 -11.88
CA ALA A 524 13.00 12.69 -12.39
C ALA A 524 12.75 12.95 -13.89
N LEU A 525 12.61 11.89 -14.70
CA LEU A 525 12.29 12.00 -16.12
C LEU A 525 10.91 12.61 -16.35
N PHE A 526 9.90 12.23 -15.56
CA PHE A 526 8.56 12.81 -15.68
C PHE A 526 8.50 14.26 -15.21
N ILE A 527 9.25 14.62 -14.16
CA ILE A 527 9.41 16.01 -13.75
C ILE A 527 10.11 16.79 -14.88
N GLY A 528 11.21 16.26 -15.42
CA GLY A 528 11.96 16.87 -16.52
C GLY A 528 11.11 17.13 -17.77
N ALA A 529 10.32 16.13 -18.19
CA ALA A 529 9.38 16.24 -19.30
C ALA A 529 8.24 17.23 -19.02
N ALA A 530 7.83 17.40 -17.76
CA ALA A 530 6.77 18.33 -17.39
C ALA A 530 7.22 19.79 -17.30
N ILE A 531 8.53 20.06 -17.14
CA ILE A 531 9.09 21.42 -17.00
C ILE A 531 9.76 21.94 -18.27
N HIS A 532 10.17 21.08 -19.21
CA HIS A 532 10.72 21.51 -20.50
C HIS A 532 9.61 21.54 -21.57
N LYS A 533 9.67 22.51 -22.48
CA LYS A 533 8.78 22.53 -23.65
C LYS A 533 9.14 21.36 -24.55
N HIS A 534 8.14 20.61 -24.99
CA HIS A 534 8.25 19.61 -26.03
C HIS A 534 7.99 20.23 -27.41
#